data_AF-A0A137PI69-F1
#
_entry.id   AF-A0A137PI69-F1
#
_cell.length_a   1.000
_cell.length_b   1.000
_cell.length_c   1.000
_cell.angle_alpha   90.00
_cell.angle_beta   90.00
_cell.angle_gamma   90.00
#
_symmetry.space_group_name_H-M   'P 1'
#
loop_
_entity.id
_entity.type
_entity.pdbx_description
1 polymer ?
#
loop_
_entity_poly.entity_id
_entity_poly.type
_entity_poly.pdbx_seq_one_letter_code
_entity_poly.pdbx_strand_id
1 'polypeptide(L)'
;MSYSILKIIVTIIIVLLTYFAYAKIIYPYYLSPLRNLPRNPNAIKHWFKNLHHTITGRLDINLQLIQAYGPVVHIEDNYVLIQDNDFRKIYLTYKFKKDPIYSLLDVNGPNLFSSMDKGFHSSRRRLISPAFSLKNLQKMEPTIYRVGSDSLIKYIESKLINNKAEEIDIFQLFHSNTMDVITELIFGSSLNTTWDRKKAEYYNKIIEKTQKTIFLD
;
A
#
# COMPACT_ATOMS: atom_id res chain seq x y z
N MET A 1 17.36 -34.29 33.55
CA MET A 1 16.94 -33.87 32.19
C MET A 1 16.50 -32.39 32.13
N SER A 2 15.45 -31.97 32.86
CA SER A 2 14.90 -30.60 32.82
C SER A 2 15.93 -29.44 32.85
N TYR A 3 16.91 -29.48 33.77
CA TYR A 3 17.93 -28.43 33.91
C TYR A 3 18.80 -28.21 32.66
N SER A 4 19.01 -29.24 31.84
CA SER A 4 19.75 -29.12 30.56
C SER A 4 18.91 -28.39 29.50
N ILE A 5 17.61 -28.72 29.43
CA ILE A 5 16.65 -28.10 28.51
C ILE A 5 16.51 -26.59 28.83
N LEU A 6 16.41 -26.22 30.10
CA LEU A 6 16.34 -24.82 30.52
C LEU A 6 17.58 -24.02 30.08
N LYS A 7 18.79 -24.59 30.24
CA LYS A 7 20.04 -23.95 29.77
C LYS A 7 20.09 -23.76 28.26
N ILE A 8 19.59 -24.73 27.49
CA ILE A 8 19.50 -24.63 26.03
C ILE A 8 18.53 -23.50 25.63
N ILE A 9 17.34 -23.43 26.25
CA ILE A 9 16.35 -22.38 25.99
C ILE A 9 16.92 -20.99 26.31
N VAL A 10 17.55 -20.80 27.48
CA VAL A 10 18.17 -19.52 27.87
C VAL A 10 19.28 -19.12 26.90
N THR A 11 20.14 -20.06 26.49
CA THR A 11 21.19 -19.79 25.49
C THR A 11 20.59 -19.35 24.14
N ILE A 12 19.54 -20.03 23.66
CA ILE A 12 18.83 -19.65 22.42
C ILE A 12 18.26 -18.23 22.53
N ILE A 13 17.60 -17.89 23.64
CA ILE A 13 17.05 -16.55 23.87
C ILE A 13 18.16 -15.49 23.83
N ILE A 14 19.31 -15.73 24.48
CA ILE A 14 20.44 -14.79 24.48
C ILE A 14 21.01 -14.63 23.05
N VAL A 15 21.17 -15.71 22.29
CA VAL A 15 21.65 -15.67 20.89
C VAL A 15 20.67 -14.89 20.01
N LEU A 16 19.36 -15.11 20.15
CA LEU A 16 18.34 -14.38 19.41
C LEU A 16 18.32 -12.88 19.78
N LEU A 17 18.42 -12.53 21.06
CA LEU A 17 18.44 -11.13 21.51
C LEU A 17 19.71 -10.38 21.06
N THR A 18 20.87 -11.04 21.11
CA THR A 18 22.14 -10.46 20.65
C THR A 18 22.16 -10.30 19.13
N TYR A 19 21.68 -11.30 18.37
CA TYR A 19 21.48 -11.19 16.92
C TYR A 19 20.49 -10.07 16.57
N PHE A 20 19.37 -9.97 17.29
CA PHE A 20 18.37 -8.92 17.09
C PHE A 20 18.93 -7.52 17.33
N ALA A 21 19.63 -7.31 18.45
CA ALA A 21 20.29 -6.04 18.75
C ALA A 21 21.37 -5.71 17.71
N TYR A 22 22.13 -6.71 17.25
CA TYR A 22 23.09 -6.52 16.15
C TYR A 22 22.39 -6.08 14.86
N ALA A 23 21.36 -6.79 14.42
CA ALA A 23 20.69 -6.56 13.14
C ALA A 23 19.88 -5.25 13.10
N LYS A 24 19.18 -4.89 14.19
CA LYS A 24 18.27 -3.73 14.22
C LYS A 24 18.89 -2.45 14.80
N ILE A 25 19.91 -2.56 15.65
CA ILE A 25 20.54 -1.40 16.29
C ILE A 25 21.98 -1.21 15.79
N ILE A 26 22.87 -2.19 16.02
CA ILE A 26 24.31 -1.98 15.80
C ILE A 26 24.64 -1.83 14.31
N TYR A 27 24.19 -2.77 13.48
CA TYR A 27 24.50 -2.78 12.06
C TYR A 27 23.95 -1.54 11.33
N PRO A 28 22.66 -1.15 11.45
CA PRO A 28 22.13 -0.02 10.70
C PRO A 28 22.74 1.33 11.09
N TYR A 29 23.14 1.50 12.37
CA TYR A 29 23.66 2.77 12.89
C TYR A 29 25.17 2.95 12.73
N TYR A 30 25.97 1.88 12.83
CA TYR A 30 27.43 2.00 12.92
C TYR A 30 28.18 1.31 11.76
N LEU A 31 27.62 0.24 11.18
CA LEU A 31 28.34 -0.60 10.21
C LEU A 31 27.83 -0.46 8.78
N SER A 32 26.51 -0.30 8.61
CA SER A 32 25.83 -0.21 7.32
C SER A 32 26.38 0.91 6.43
N PRO A 33 26.40 0.74 5.09
CA PRO A 33 26.72 1.84 4.16
C PRO A 33 25.76 3.04 4.31
N LEU A 34 24.57 2.83 4.87
CA LEU A 34 23.56 3.88 5.11
C LEU A 34 23.78 4.65 6.42
N ARG A 35 24.81 4.33 7.23
CA ARG A 35 25.05 4.93 8.56
C ARG A 35 25.14 6.46 8.58
N ASN A 36 25.64 7.05 7.49
CA ASN A 36 25.82 8.50 7.36
C ASN A 36 24.52 9.24 7.02
N LEU A 37 23.43 8.53 6.72
CA LEU A 37 22.14 9.16 6.42
C LEU A 37 21.48 9.70 7.70
N PRO A 38 20.95 10.94 7.67
CA PRO A 38 20.22 11.53 8.78
C PRO A 38 19.13 10.61 9.34
N ARG A 39 18.99 10.62 10.67
CA ARG A 39 17.99 9.88 11.46
C ARG A 39 18.04 10.35 12.91
N ASN A 40 17.14 9.87 13.75
CA ASN A 40 17.22 10.10 15.19
C ASN A 40 18.48 9.44 15.78
N PRO A 41 19.37 10.18 16.47
CA PRO A 41 20.61 9.61 17.00
C PRO A 41 20.38 8.54 18.08
N ASN A 42 19.21 8.54 18.72
CA ASN A 42 18.84 7.54 19.73
C ASN A 42 18.25 6.29 19.06
N ALA A 43 19.11 5.34 18.69
CA ALA A 43 18.72 4.14 17.95
C ALA A 43 17.55 3.36 18.56
N ILE A 44 17.54 3.19 19.89
CA ILE A 44 16.44 2.53 20.63
C ILE A 44 15.12 3.31 20.47
N LYS A 45 15.15 4.63 20.67
CA LYS A 45 13.96 5.51 20.53
C LYS A 45 13.45 5.51 19.09
N HIS A 46 14.35 5.49 18.11
CA HIS A 46 14.01 5.41 16.69
C HIS A 46 13.31 4.10 16.35
N TRP A 47 13.89 2.96 16.77
CA TRP A 47 13.32 1.64 16.53
C TRP A 47 11.94 1.47 17.20
N PHE A 48 11.80 1.85 18.48
CA PHE A 48 10.50 1.81 19.17
C PHE A 48 9.46 2.73 18.51
N LYS A 49 9.86 3.93 18.05
CA LYS A 49 8.94 4.84 17.36
C LYS A 49 8.47 4.20 16.05
N ASN A 50 9.37 3.68 15.22
CA ASN A 50 9.03 3.01 13.96
C ASN A 50 8.09 1.82 14.20
N LEU A 51 8.43 0.91 15.12
CA LEU A 51 7.59 -0.26 15.44
C LEU A 51 6.17 0.16 15.86
N HIS A 52 6.05 1.17 16.72
CA HIS A 52 4.75 1.70 17.12
C HIS A 52 3.96 2.27 15.94
N HIS A 53 4.62 2.90 14.97
CA HIS A 53 3.96 3.41 13.76
C HIS A 53 3.56 2.32 12.77
N THR A 54 4.36 1.26 12.61
CA THR A 54 3.99 0.07 11.83
C THR A 54 2.72 -0.57 12.41
N ILE A 55 2.69 -0.80 13.74
CA ILE A 55 1.54 -1.39 14.43
C ILE A 55 0.29 -0.49 14.37
N THR A 56 0.45 0.84 14.38
CA THR A 56 -0.68 1.80 14.33
C THR A 56 -1.05 2.27 12.91
N GLY A 57 -0.36 1.80 11.87
CA GLY A 57 -0.59 2.24 10.47
C GLY A 57 -0.31 3.72 10.21
N ARG A 58 0.47 4.40 11.07
CA ARG A 58 0.59 5.87 11.10
C ARG A 58 1.69 6.41 10.20
N LEU A 59 1.32 6.73 8.95
CA LEU A 59 2.23 7.24 7.92
C LEU A 59 2.75 8.68 8.15
N ASP A 60 2.15 9.45 9.06
CA ASP A 60 2.53 10.84 9.32
C ASP A 60 3.94 11.01 9.92
N ILE A 61 4.49 9.95 10.54
CA ILE A 61 5.90 9.95 10.98
C ILE A 61 6.86 10.24 9.82
N ASN A 62 6.59 9.76 8.61
CA ASN A 62 7.49 9.95 7.48
C ASN A 62 7.67 11.45 7.19
N LEU A 63 6.57 12.21 7.22
CA LEU A 63 6.61 13.67 7.09
C LEU A 63 7.35 14.33 8.26
N GLN A 64 7.10 13.90 9.51
CA GLN A 64 7.82 14.41 10.69
C GLN A 64 9.34 14.14 10.61
N LEU A 65 9.74 12.97 10.11
CA LEU A 65 11.14 12.58 9.95
C LEU A 65 11.83 13.47 8.91
N ILE A 66 11.20 13.71 7.76
CA ILE A 66 11.74 14.61 6.73
C ILE A 66 11.85 16.05 7.27
N GLN A 67 10.83 16.53 7.96
CA GLN A 67 10.83 17.88 8.56
C GLN A 67 11.92 18.04 9.63
N ALA A 68 12.25 16.99 10.38
CA ALA A 68 13.24 17.03 11.46
C ALA A 68 14.69 16.76 10.99
N TYR A 69 14.90 15.91 9.99
CA TYR A 69 16.22 15.42 9.58
C TYR A 69 16.61 15.76 8.13
N GLY A 70 15.74 16.42 7.38
CA GLY A 70 15.98 16.83 5.99
C GLY A 70 15.39 15.88 4.94
N PRO A 71 15.57 16.17 3.64
CA PRO A 71 14.89 15.48 2.54
C PRO A 71 15.31 14.02 2.33
N VAL A 72 16.38 13.54 2.97
CA VAL A 72 16.84 12.15 2.88
C VAL A 72 17.09 11.62 4.28
N VAL A 73 16.30 10.62 4.71
CA VAL A 73 16.31 10.10 6.09
C VAL A 73 16.32 8.57 6.09
N HIS A 74 17.13 7.94 6.92
CA HIS A 74 17.10 6.49 7.11
C HIS A 74 15.96 6.09 8.06
N ILE A 75 15.05 5.22 7.59
CA ILE A 75 13.95 4.70 8.42
C ILE A 75 14.41 3.45 9.16
N GLU A 76 14.59 2.32 8.46
CA GLU A 76 14.84 1.02 9.07
C GLU A 76 15.54 0.10 8.07
N ASP A 77 16.39 -0.82 8.54
CA ASP A 77 17.12 -1.78 7.70
C ASP A 77 17.79 -1.14 6.46
N ASN A 78 17.20 -1.36 5.28
CA ASN A 78 17.65 -0.81 3.99
C ASN A 78 16.68 0.24 3.41
N TYR A 79 15.64 0.63 4.15
CA TYR A 79 14.64 1.61 3.76
C TYR A 79 15.10 3.05 4.04
N VAL A 80 15.13 3.85 2.99
CA VAL A 80 15.47 5.28 3.03
C VAL A 80 14.28 6.07 2.52
N LEU A 81 13.88 7.06 3.30
CA LEU A 81 12.87 8.04 2.94
C LEU A 81 13.53 9.16 2.13
N ILE A 82 12.94 9.49 0.98
CA ILE A 82 13.48 10.49 0.06
C ILE A 82 12.35 11.42 -0.40
N GLN A 83 12.46 12.70 -0.05
CA GLN A 83 11.65 13.81 -0.57
C GLN A 83 12.55 14.74 -1.40
N ASP A 84 13.00 14.23 -2.55
CA ASP A 84 13.80 14.97 -3.52
C ASP A 84 13.21 14.80 -4.92
N ASN A 85 12.99 15.93 -5.61
CA ASN A 85 12.46 15.97 -6.97
C ASN A 85 13.46 15.39 -7.99
N ASP A 86 14.76 15.53 -7.75
CA ASP A 86 15.80 15.00 -8.64
C ASP A 86 15.96 13.48 -8.51
N PHE A 87 15.63 12.90 -7.35
CA PHE A 87 15.62 11.44 -7.17
C PHE A 87 14.67 10.74 -8.15
N ARG A 88 13.62 11.41 -8.67
CA ARG A 88 12.76 10.88 -9.73
C ARG A 88 13.56 10.45 -10.98
N LYS A 89 14.64 11.17 -11.33
CA LYS A 89 15.52 10.82 -12.46
C LYS A 89 16.27 9.51 -12.21
N ILE A 90 16.59 9.22 -10.96
CA ILE A 90 17.33 8.02 -10.51
C ILE A 90 16.38 6.82 -10.39
N TYR A 91 15.23 7.01 -9.74
CA TYR A 91 14.21 5.97 -9.52
C TYR A 91 13.62 5.39 -10.82
N LEU A 92 13.46 6.21 -11.87
CA LEU A 92 12.92 5.75 -13.16
C LEU A 92 13.90 4.92 -14.00
N THR A 93 15.14 4.73 -13.54
CA THR A 93 16.14 3.91 -14.25
C THR A 93 15.89 2.40 -14.07
N TYR A 94 16.55 1.57 -14.88
CA TYR A 94 16.47 0.11 -14.76
C TYR A 94 17.17 -0.44 -13.50
N LYS A 95 17.89 0.39 -12.74
CA LYS A 95 18.68 -0.01 -11.56
C LYS A 95 17.80 -0.16 -10.30
N PHE A 96 16.67 0.54 -10.25
CA PHE A 96 15.71 0.45 -9.14
C PHE A 96 14.56 -0.46 -9.54
N LYS A 97 14.52 -1.65 -8.95
CA LYS A 97 13.37 -2.56 -9.04
C LYS A 97 12.36 -2.21 -7.94
N LYS A 98 11.12 -2.69 -8.10
CA LYS A 98 10.16 -2.72 -6.98
C LYS A 98 10.70 -3.63 -5.89
N ASP A 99 10.31 -3.34 -4.66
CA ASP A 99 10.65 -4.14 -3.49
C ASP A 99 9.95 -5.52 -3.54
N PRO A 100 10.57 -6.62 -3.03
CA PRO A 100 9.94 -7.93 -2.96
C PRO A 100 8.56 -7.97 -2.29
N ILE A 101 8.23 -7.03 -1.39
CA ILE A 101 6.90 -6.91 -0.76
C ILE A 101 5.75 -6.82 -1.78
N TYR A 102 6.00 -6.35 -3.00
CA TYR A 102 5.01 -6.34 -4.07
C TYR A 102 4.53 -7.75 -4.48
N SER A 103 5.27 -8.82 -4.16
CA SER A 103 4.82 -10.20 -4.40
C SER A 103 3.64 -10.62 -3.51
N LEU A 104 3.37 -9.93 -2.40
CA LEU A 104 2.13 -10.11 -1.61
C LEU A 104 0.86 -9.81 -2.43
N LEU A 105 1.01 -9.12 -3.56
CA LEU A 105 -0.07 -8.74 -4.48
C LEU A 105 -0.13 -9.62 -5.74
N ASP A 106 0.59 -10.75 -5.76
CA ASP A 106 0.55 -11.76 -6.82
C ASP A 106 -0.68 -12.69 -6.67
N VAL A 107 -1.89 -12.12 -6.74
CA VAL A 107 -3.17 -12.84 -6.57
C VAL A 107 -3.28 -14.10 -7.43
N ASN A 108 -2.75 -14.06 -8.67
CA ASN A 108 -2.62 -15.20 -9.58
C ASN A 108 -1.24 -15.16 -10.27
N GLY A 109 -0.19 -14.88 -9.49
CA GLY A 109 1.17 -14.64 -9.99
C GLY A 109 1.42 -13.21 -10.47
N PRO A 110 2.62 -12.94 -11.03
CA PRO A 110 3.08 -11.60 -11.41
C PRO A 110 2.11 -10.87 -12.34
N ASN A 111 1.63 -9.71 -11.92
CA ASN A 111 0.72 -8.86 -12.68
C ASN A 111 1.36 -7.50 -12.99
N LEU A 112 0.63 -6.61 -13.67
CA LEU A 112 1.18 -5.30 -14.08
C LEU A 112 1.54 -4.42 -12.86
N PHE A 113 0.82 -4.54 -11.74
CA PHE A 113 1.08 -3.79 -10.53
C PHE A 113 2.23 -4.38 -9.71
N SER A 114 2.24 -5.70 -9.50
CA SER A 114 3.23 -6.37 -8.64
C SER A 114 4.58 -6.66 -9.31
N SER A 115 4.60 -6.92 -10.62
CA SER A 115 5.78 -7.50 -11.26
C SER A 115 7.05 -6.65 -11.10
N MET A 116 8.09 -7.31 -10.59
CA MET A 116 9.46 -6.82 -10.46
C MET A 116 10.30 -7.01 -11.73
N ASP A 117 9.86 -7.86 -12.67
CA ASP A 117 10.57 -8.06 -13.93
C ASP A 117 10.13 -7.02 -14.99
N LYS A 118 11.12 -6.26 -15.49
CA LYS A 118 10.88 -5.18 -16.44
C LYS A 118 10.49 -5.69 -17.82
N GLY A 119 10.96 -6.87 -18.24
CA GLY A 119 10.64 -7.47 -19.54
C GLY A 119 9.16 -7.90 -19.62
N PHE A 120 8.73 -8.67 -18.62
CA PHE A 120 7.34 -9.07 -18.40
C PHE A 120 6.43 -7.85 -18.25
N HIS A 121 6.76 -6.91 -17.35
CA HIS A 121 5.98 -5.69 -17.13
C HIS A 121 5.85 -4.87 -18.42
N SER A 122 6.94 -4.64 -19.16
CA SER A 122 6.92 -3.90 -20.43
C SER A 122 6.03 -4.59 -21.47
N SER A 123 6.15 -5.92 -21.60
CA SER A 123 5.36 -6.72 -22.54
C SER A 123 3.86 -6.69 -22.21
N ARG A 124 3.48 -6.85 -20.94
CA ARG A 124 2.10 -6.72 -20.47
C ARG A 124 1.57 -5.29 -20.65
N ARG A 125 2.37 -4.28 -20.28
CA ARG A 125 2.01 -2.86 -20.45
C ARG A 125 1.72 -2.51 -21.90
N ARG A 126 2.51 -3.01 -22.85
CA ARG A 126 2.33 -2.73 -24.29
C ARG A 126 0.97 -3.20 -24.81
N LEU A 127 0.44 -4.31 -24.29
CA LEU A 127 -0.88 -4.84 -24.68
C LEU A 127 -2.04 -3.96 -24.19
N ILE A 128 -1.93 -3.42 -22.97
CA ILE A 128 -3.03 -2.70 -22.31
C ILE A 128 -2.98 -1.18 -22.57
N SER A 129 -1.80 -0.60 -22.77
CA SER A 129 -1.61 0.85 -22.96
C SER A 129 -2.51 1.52 -24.02
N PRO A 130 -2.86 0.88 -25.17
CA PRO A 130 -3.78 1.49 -26.14
C PRO A 130 -5.17 1.81 -25.59
N ALA A 131 -5.67 1.05 -24.61
CA ALA A 131 -6.95 1.31 -23.95
C ALA A 131 -6.95 2.66 -23.20
N PHE A 132 -5.79 3.07 -22.68
CA PHE A 132 -5.59 4.34 -21.96
C PHE A 132 -5.12 5.50 -22.87
N SER A 133 -5.22 5.36 -24.19
CA SER A 133 -4.98 6.49 -25.11
C SER A 133 -6.10 7.53 -25.01
N LEU A 134 -5.79 8.82 -25.18
CA LEU A 134 -6.77 9.92 -25.07
C LEU A 134 -8.05 9.67 -25.90
N LYS A 135 -7.89 9.18 -27.13
CA LYS A 135 -8.99 8.82 -28.04
C LYS A 135 -9.91 7.71 -27.49
N ASN A 136 -9.37 6.77 -26.72
CA ASN A 136 -10.17 5.71 -26.10
C ASN A 136 -10.75 6.16 -24.76
N LEU A 137 -10.04 7.00 -23.98
CA LEU A 137 -10.59 7.63 -22.77
C LEU A 137 -11.82 8.49 -23.09
N GLN A 138 -11.78 9.28 -24.16
CA GLN A 138 -12.95 10.04 -24.66
C GLN A 138 -14.15 9.16 -25.03
N LYS A 139 -13.93 7.89 -25.43
CA LYS A 139 -15.03 6.93 -25.67
C LYS A 139 -15.56 6.30 -24.39
N MET A 140 -14.75 6.26 -23.34
CA MET A 140 -15.13 5.73 -22.02
C MET A 140 -15.87 6.77 -21.18
N GLU A 141 -15.64 8.07 -21.42
CA GLU A 141 -16.23 9.19 -20.70
C GLU A 141 -17.76 9.10 -20.53
N PRO A 142 -18.59 8.81 -21.56
CA PRO A 142 -20.04 8.69 -21.37
C PRO A 142 -20.43 7.54 -20.41
N THR A 143 -19.67 6.44 -20.42
CA THR A 143 -19.87 5.30 -19.51
C THR A 143 -19.47 5.65 -18.09
N ILE A 144 -18.33 6.34 -17.91
CA ILE A 144 -17.86 6.82 -16.61
C ILE A 144 -18.85 7.82 -16.02
N TYR A 145 -19.38 8.75 -16.82
CA TYR A 145 -20.40 9.69 -16.38
C TYR A 145 -21.69 8.98 -15.95
N ARG A 146 -22.22 8.09 -16.79
CA ARG A 146 -23.48 7.36 -16.51
C ARG A 146 -23.39 6.45 -15.29
N VAL A 147 -22.37 5.59 -15.24
CA VAL A 147 -22.22 4.57 -14.19
C VAL A 147 -21.60 5.14 -12.92
N GLY A 148 -20.77 6.18 -13.03
CA GLY A 148 -20.07 6.81 -11.92
C GLY A 148 -20.80 8.02 -11.36
N SER A 149 -20.85 9.13 -12.10
CA SER A 149 -21.35 10.42 -11.57
C SER A 149 -22.88 10.46 -11.46
N ASP A 150 -23.59 10.14 -12.53
CA ASP A 150 -25.05 10.20 -12.62
C ASP A 150 -25.73 9.15 -11.72
N SER A 151 -25.23 7.90 -11.75
CA SER A 151 -25.65 6.83 -10.84
C SER A 151 -25.48 7.19 -9.36
N LEU A 152 -24.32 7.76 -8.99
CA LEU A 152 -24.03 8.17 -7.61
C LEU A 152 -24.97 9.28 -7.11
N ILE A 153 -25.22 10.30 -7.94
CA ILE A 153 -26.15 11.38 -7.60
C ILE A 153 -27.55 10.80 -7.40
N LYS A 154 -28.05 9.99 -8.34
CA LYS A 154 -29.37 9.34 -8.25
C LYS A 154 -29.49 8.44 -7.02
N TYR A 155 -28.42 7.74 -6.64
CA TYR A 155 -28.40 6.95 -5.41
C TYR A 155 -28.58 7.84 -4.18
N ILE A 156 -27.81 8.93 -4.07
CA ILE A 156 -27.91 9.89 -2.95
C ILE A 156 -29.30 10.54 -2.94
N GLU A 157 -29.83 10.98 -4.07
CA GLU A 157 -31.19 11.52 -4.19
C GLU A 157 -32.25 10.52 -3.71
N SER A 158 -32.14 9.24 -4.09
CA SER A 158 -33.08 8.19 -3.67
C SER A 158 -33.16 8.01 -2.14
N LYS A 159 -32.08 8.37 -1.43
CA LYS A 159 -31.97 8.31 0.03
C LYS A 159 -32.63 9.50 0.73
N LEU A 160 -32.78 10.63 0.04
CA LEU A 160 -33.38 11.86 0.57
C LEU A 160 -34.93 11.87 0.50
N ILE A 161 -35.54 11.03 -0.34
CA ILE A 161 -36.96 11.07 -0.70
C ILE A 161 -37.95 10.96 0.49
N ASN A 162 -37.52 10.45 1.65
CA ASN A 162 -38.41 10.18 2.78
C ASN A 162 -38.37 11.20 3.94
N ASN A 163 -37.66 12.34 3.80
CA ASN A 163 -37.46 13.34 4.86
C ASN A 163 -36.91 12.77 6.20
N LYS A 164 -36.26 11.60 6.13
CA LYS A 164 -35.53 10.99 7.25
C LYS A 164 -34.05 11.21 7.00
N ALA A 165 -33.33 11.60 8.05
CA ALA A 165 -31.87 11.58 7.99
C ALA A 165 -31.42 10.11 7.86
N GLU A 166 -30.85 9.76 6.70
CA GLU A 166 -30.17 8.48 6.49
C GLU A 166 -28.66 8.74 6.47
N GLU A 167 -27.92 8.05 7.33
CA GLU A 167 -26.47 8.13 7.36
C GLU A 167 -25.88 7.32 6.20
N ILE A 168 -25.09 7.98 5.35
CA ILE A 168 -24.44 7.37 4.19
C ILE A 168 -22.94 7.29 4.46
N ASP A 169 -22.40 6.07 4.48
CA ASP A 169 -20.95 5.87 4.48
C ASP A 169 -20.40 6.22 3.08
N ILE A 170 -19.91 7.46 2.96
CA ILE A 170 -19.31 8.01 1.74
C ILE A 170 -18.09 7.20 1.29
N PHE A 171 -17.31 6.62 2.22
CA PHE A 171 -16.12 5.84 1.88
C PHE A 171 -16.49 4.52 1.20
N GLN A 172 -17.48 3.80 1.73
CA GLN A 172 -18.01 2.58 1.11
C GLN A 172 -18.75 2.86 -0.21
N LEU A 173 -19.49 3.97 -0.27
CA LEU A 173 -20.23 4.38 -1.46
C LEU A 173 -19.28 4.71 -2.63
N PHE A 174 -18.21 5.47 -2.40
CA PHE A 174 -17.21 5.74 -3.44
C PHE A 174 -16.47 4.47 -3.88
N HIS A 175 -16.16 3.54 -2.97
CA HIS A 175 -15.56 2.25 -3.33
C HIS A 175 -16.47 1.43 -4.25
N SER A 176 -17.74 1.28 -3.88
CA SER A 176 -18.74 0.57 -4.69
C SER A 176 -18.93 1.22 -6.06
N ASN A 177 -19.15 2.54 -6.11
CA ASN A 177 -19.33 3.28 -7.35
C ASN A 177 -18.10 3.19 -8.28
N THR A 178 -16.89 3.25 -7.72
CA THR A 178 -15.65 3.08 -8.49
C THR A 178 -15.54 1.66 -9.05
N MET A 179 -15.94 0.64 -8.28
CA MET A 179 -15.95 -0.75 -8.74
C MET A 179 -16.97 -0.99 -9.85
N ASP A 180 -18.16 -0.39 -9.77
CA ASP A 180 -19.18 -0.45 -10.82
C ASP A 180 -18.68 0.17 -12.14
N VAL A 181 -17.99 1.32 -12.07
CA VAL A 181 -17.35 1.93 -13.25
C VAL A 181 -16.23 1.04 -13.82
N ILE A 182 -15.34 0.50 -12.96
CA ILE A 182 -14.25 -0.37 -13.40
C ILE A 182 -14.79 -1.64 -14.07
N THR A 183 -15.83 -2.24 -13.51
CA THR A 183 -16.40 -3.51 -14.01
C THR A 183 -17.19 -3.30 -15.30
N GLU A 184 -17.95 -2.22 -15.43
CA GLU A 184 -18.58 -1.83 -16.70
C GLU A 184 -17.53 -1.62 -17.81
N LEU A 185 -16.42 -0.92 -17.51
CA LEU A 185 -15.37 -0.63 -18.51
C LEU A 185 -14.56 -1.86 -18.94
N ILE A 186 -14.32 -2.83 -18.04
CA ILE A 186 -13.48 -4.01 -18.31
C ILE A 186 -14.31 -5.19 -18.84
N PHE A 187 -15.50 -5.42 -18.27
CA PHE A 187 -16.34 -6.60 -18.56
C PHE A 187 -17.62 -6.26 -19.34
N GLY A 188 -17.88 -4.99 -19.66
CA GLY A 188 -19.11 -4.56 -20.29
C GLY A 188 -20.35 -4.67 -19.40
N SER A 189 -20.17 -4.92 -18.10
CA SER A 189 -21.26 -5.03 -17.13
C SER A 189 -20.82 -4.65 -15.70
N SER A 190 -21.56 -3.71 -15.12
CA SER A 190 -21.45 -3.29 -13.73
C SER A 190 -21.90 -4.41 -12.79
N LEU A 191 -21.16 -4.59 -11.69
CA LEU A 191 -21.61 -5.47 -10.60
C LEU A 191 -22.86 -4.92 -9.88
N ASN A 192 -23.16 -3.62 -10.04
CA ASN A 192 -24.26 -2.91 -9.39
C ASN A 192 -24.12 -2.83 -7.86
N THR A 193 -22.89 -2.75 -7.35
CA THR A 193 -22.56 -2.61 -5.92
C THR A 193 -23.07 -1.29 -5.32
N THR A 194 -23.25 -0.24 -6.13
CA THR A 194 -23.84 1.03 -5.67
C THR A 194 -25.28 0.84 -5.19
N TRP A 195 -26.08 0.07 -5.93
CA TRP A 195 -27.52 -0.09 -5.67
C TRP A 195 -27.86 -1.41 -4.95
N ASP A 196 -27.03 -2.46 -5.07
CA ASP A 196 -27.19 -3.75 -4.39
C ASP A 196 -26.28 -3.85 -3.16
N ARG A 197 -26.87 -3.61 -1.99
CA ARG A 197 -26.20 -3.68 -0.69
C ARG A 197 -25.51 -5.03 -0.43
N LYS A 198 -26.06 -6.16 -0.87
CA LYS A 198 -25.44 -7.47 -0.61
C LYS A 198 -24.14 -7.64 -1.39
N LYS A 199 -24.10 -7.11 -2.61
CA LYS A 199 -22.87 -7.08 -3.43
C LYS A 199 -21.86 -6.07 -2.90
N ALA A 200 -22.32 -4.91 -2.42
CA ALA A 200 -21.47 -3.92 -1.74
C ALA A 200 -20.76 -4.54 -0.53
N GLU A 201 -21.51 -5.18 0.37
CA GLU A 201 -20.98 -5.83 1.59
C GLU A 201 -19.98 -6.95 1.24
N TYR A 202 -20.26 -7.76 0.22
CA TYR A 202 -19.33 -8.79 -0.27
C TYR A 202 -18.03 -8.20 -0.83
N TYR A 203 -18.13 -7.15 -1.66
CA TYR A 203 -16.98 -6.46 -2.23
C TYR A 203 -16.12 -5.77 -1.16
N ASN A 204 -16.75 -4.99 -0.27
CA ASN A 204 -16.07 -4.28 0.81
C ASN A 204 -15.30 -5.24 1.72
N LYS A 205 -15.85 -6.42 2.02
CA LYS A 205 -15.17 -7.46 2.81
C LYS A 205 -13.92 -8.02 2.12
N ILE A 206 -13.90 -8.08 0.79
CA ILE A 206 -12.70 -8.48 0.02
C ILE A 206 -11.65 -7.38 0.10
N ILE A 207 -12.03 -6.13 -0.15
CA ILE A 207 -11.13 -4.97 -0.10
C ILE A 207 -10.52 -4.79 1.29
N GLU A 208 -11.33 -4.87 2.34
CA GLU A 208 -10.88 -4.79 3.74
C GLU A 208 -9.84 -5.87 4.06
N LYS A 209 -10.06 -7.12 3.61
CA LYS A 209 -9.09 -8.20 3.78
C LYS A 209 -7.78 -7.92 3.05
N THR A 210 -7.84 -7.49 1.79
CA THR A 210 -6.65 -7.15 1.00
C THR A 210 -5.89 -5.97 1.60
N GLN A 211 -6.57 -4.92 2.06
CA GLN A 211 -5.94 -3.78 2.73
C GLN A 211 -5.26 -4.19 4.03
N LYS A 212 -5.90 -5.03 4.86
CA LYS A 212 -5.29 -5.56 6.08
C LYS A 212 -4.00 -6.34 5.80
N THR A 213 -3.98 -7.21 4.80
CA THR A 213 -2.76 -7.91 4.33
C THR A 213 -1.66 -6.96 3.86
N ILE A 214 -1.99 -5.80 3.26
CA ILE A 214 -0.98 -4.83 2.79
C ILE A 214 -0.38 -4.01 3.95
N PHE A 215 -1.16 -3.73 4.99
CA PHE A 215 -0.79 -2.78 6.04
C PHE A 215 -0.44 -3.42 7.40
N LEU A 216 -0.63 -4.73 7.58
CA LEU A 216 -0.40 -5.45 8.85
C LEU A 216 0.58 -6.64 8.75
N ASP A 217 1.07 -6.97 7.56
CA ASP A 217 2.14 -7.96 7.31
C ASP A 217 3.50 -7.26 7.08
#